data_AF-A0A3D3H8I1-F1
#
_entry.id   AF-A0A3D3H8I1-F1
#
_cell.length_a   1.000
_cell.length_b   1.000
_cell.length_c   1.000
_cell.angle_alpha   90.00
_cell.angle_beta   90.00
_cell.angle_gamma   90.00
#
_symmetry.space_group_name_H-M   'P 1'
#
loop_
_entity.id
_entity.type
_entity.pdbx_description
1 polymer ?
#
loop_
_entity_poly.entity_id
_entity_poly.type
_entity_poly.pdbx_seq_one_letter_code
_entity_poly.pdbx_strand_id
1 'polypeptide(L)'
;SQLLTTFSPPLGALPALVLPSELLLALGGALLGGFFLQGLDQAMFRRGLHGIIRLVVLVSLLISPVFVLLAATDITMFGAVVLFGFGLIDIVRFENLANTQAGFRAGLLLGAAAMTDVRAIPLVLTVAIVGTLLIHSRPQARAANAVIVAFPTVAVTVALALAGVIIGSGPLTFLRTDATSAARAIEALVSDPLSEPLMLYLAPVLVVAITAGVFGFARSGVMMLLIAVGALAGVLVGSPLIAAAALAYLLVHISVTILPTESPAQHAAIVVMCSVLVGIVGWVVASRLPEAQEWSVVFTGFGSVPSGGGDG
;
A
#
# COMPACT_ATOMS: atom_id res chain seq x y z
N SER A 1 -11.05 30.11 10.87
CA SER A 1 -11.55 29.99 9.49
C SER A 1 -10.69 29.06 8.60
N GLN A 2 -9.46 28.66 8.99
CA GLN A 2 -8.60 27.78 8.17
C GLN A 2 -8.97 26.28 8.19
N LEU A 3 -9.81 25.82 9.14
CA LEU A 3 -10.29 24.43 9.16
C LEU A 3 -11.33 24.11 8.08
N LEU A 4 -11.92 25.14 7.45
CA LEU A 4 -12.89 24.99 6.35
C LEU A 4 -12.24 24.97 4.97
N THR A 5 -10.92 25.20 4.87
CA THR A 5 -10.20 25.33 3.60
C THR A 5 -9.37 24.10 3.22
N THR A 6 -9.16 23.16 4.13
CA THR A 6 -8.39 21.92 3.86
C THR A 6 -9.32 20.72 3.96
N PHE A 7 -9.87 20.32 2.81
CA PHE A 7 -10.75 19.15 2.71
C PHE A 7 -9.89 17.87 2.70
N SER A 8 -9.53 17.40 3.89
CA SER A 8 -8.76 16.18 4.09
C SER A 8 -9.66 14.96 4.33
N PRO A 9 -9.21 13.73 3.99
CA PRO A 9 -9.92 12.51 4.32
C PRO A 9 -10.26 12.45 5.82
N PRO A 10 -11.50 12.10 6.21
CA PRO A 10 -12.00 12.34 7.56
C PRO A 10 -11.31 11.47 8.63
N LEU A 11 -10.82 10.27 8.28
CA LEU A 11 -10.14 9.40 9.24
C LEU A 11 -8.66 9.76 9.39
N GLY A 12 -8.02 10.30 8.34
CA GLY A 12 -6.59 10.65 8.36
C GLY A 12 -6.25 11.83 9.27
N ALA A 13 -7.24 12.64 9.67
CA ALA A 13 -7.05 13.73 10.63
C ALA A 13 -7.00 13.23 12.10
N LEU A 14 -7.51 12.04 12.39
CA LEU A 14 -7.62 11.52 13.76
C LEU A 14 -6.24 11.24 14.40
N PRO A 15 -5.27 10.61 13.73
CA PRO A 15 -3.95 10.40 14.31
C PRO A 15 -3.25 11.70 14.68
N ALA A 16 -3.35 12.73 13.83
CA ALA A 16 -2.77 14.05 14.12
C ALA A 16 -3.39 14.74 15.35
N LEU A 17 -4.66 14.43 15.67
CA LEU A 17 -5.34 14.96 16.85
C LEU A 17 -4.95 14.24 18.15
N VAL A 18 -4.72 12.92 18.07
CA VAL A 18 -4.53 12.06 19.25
C VAL A 18 -3.05 11.81 19.56
N LEU A 19 -2.16 11.92 18.57
CA LEU A 19 -0.73 11.64 18.67
C LEU A 19 0.09 12.90 18.35
N PRO A 20 0.13 13.89 19.27
CA PRO A 20 0.71 15.21 19.00
C PRO A 20 2.25 15.24 18.99
N SER A 21 2.93 14.12 19.24
CA SER A 21 4.40 14.04 19.27
C SER A 21 4.92 12.90 18.41
N GLU A 22 6.13 13.06 17.88
CA GLU A 22 6.82 12.04 17.08
C GLU A 22 6.97 10.70 17.82
N LEU A 23 7.22 10.75 19.12
CA LEU A 23 7.28 9.55 19.96
C LEU A 23 5.93 8.81 20.00
N LEU A 24 4.83 9.55 20.18
CA LEU A 24 3.49 8.94 20.20
C LEU A 24 3.08 8.42 18.82
N LEU A 25 3.48 9.10 17.74
CA LEU A 25 3.31 8.61 16.37
C LEU A 25 4.05 7.30 16.15
N ALA A 26 5.34 7.23 16.55
CA ALA A 26 6.14 6.02 16.44
C ALA A 26 5.56 4.86 17.28
N LEU A 27 5.10 5.13 18.51
CA LEU A 27 4.44 4.13 19.34
C LEU A 27 3.11 3.66 18.73
N GLY A 28 2.30 4.58 18.21
CA GLY A 28 1.06 4.27 17.51
C GLY A 28 1.30 3.42 16.27
N GLY A 29 2.29 3.79 15.46
CA GLY A 29 2.74 3.02 14.30
C GLY A 29 3.24 1.63 14.66
N ALA A 30 4.04 1.50 15.71
CA ALA A 30 4.52 0.21 16.20
C ALA A 30 3.37 -0.69 16.69
N LEU A 31 2.39 -0.14 17.41
CA LEU A 31 1.20 -0.88 17.84
C LEU A 31 0.35 -1.33 16.65
N LEU A 32 0.09 -0.44 15.69
CA LEU A 32 -0.63 -0.76 14.47
C LEU A 32 0.12 -1.82 13.64
N GLY A 33 1.44 -1.69 13.53
CA GLY A 33 2.30 -2.62 12.82
C GLY A 33 2.32 -4.01 13.46
N GLY A 34 2.42 -4.08 14.79
CA GLY A 34 2.34 -5.33 15.54
C GLY A 34 0.98 -6.02 15.36
N PHE A 35 -0.11 -5.27 15.45
CA PHE A 35 -1.46 -5.77 15.20
C PHE A 35 -1.61 -6.30 13.76
N PHE A 36 -1.08 -5.58 12.78
CA PHE A 36 -1.10 -6.00 11.38
C PHE A 36 -0.28 -7.27 11.13
N LEU A 37 0.94 -7.35 11.66
CA LEU A 37 1.80 -8.53 11.57
C LEU A 37 1.14 -9.77 12.20
N GLN A 38 0.48 -9.61 13.35
CA GLN A 38 -0.31 -10.69 13.95
C GLN A 38 -1.47 -11.13 13.04
N GLY A 39 -2.15 -10.17 12.40
CA GLY A 39 -3.18 -10.44 11.41
C GLY A 39 -2.66 -11.25 10.21
N LEU A 40 -1.49 -10.88 9.69
CA LEU A 40 -0.80 -11.61 8.62
C LEU A 40 -0.40 -13.02 9.04
N ASP A 41 0.17 -13.20 10.24
CA ASP A 41 0.50 -14.54 10.76
C ASP A 41 -0.74 -15.43 10.83
N GLN A 42 -1.86 -14.91 11.35
CA GLN A 42 -3.11 -15.66 11.40
C GLN A 42 -3.66 -15.99 10.00
N ALA A 43 -3.53 -15.07 9.04
CA ALA A 43 -3.94 -15.32 7.66
C ALA A 43 -3.10 -16.44 7.02
N MET A 44 -1.77 -16.41 7.21
CA MET A 44 -0.86 -17.44 6.75
C MET A 44 -1.06 -18.79 7.46
N PHE A 45 -1.32 -18.77 8.77
CA PHE A 45 -1.59 -19.97 9.57
C PHE A 45 -2.85 -20.69 9.09
N ARG A 46 -3.94 -19.95 8.83
CA ARG A 46 -5.20 -20.53 8.28
C ARG A 46 -5.03 -21.16 6.91
N ARG A 47 -3.95 -20.84 6.20
CA ARG A 47 -3.60 -21.41 4.89
C ARG A 47 -2.67 -22.63 5.00
N GLY A 48 -2.28 -23.01 6.20
CA GLY A 48 -1.41 -24.16 6.43
C GLY A 48 0.08 -23.90 6.14
N LEU A 49 0.52 -22.65 6.07
CA LEU A 49 1.94 -22.34 5.92
C LEU A 49 2.72 -22.78 7.17
N HIS A 50 3.87 -23.43 6.98
CA HIS A 50 4.74 -23.83 8.09
C HIS A 50 5.26 -22.63 8.89
N GLY A 51 5.46 -22.83 10.19
CA GLY A 51 5.87 -21.76 11.11
C GLY A 51 7.16 -21.04 10.70
N ILE A 52 8.14 -21.77 10.15
CA ILE A 52 9.40 -21.18 9.66
C ILE A 52 9.15 -20.22 8.49
N ILE A 53 8.29 -20.58 7.55
CA ILE A 53 7.95 -19.72 6.39
C ILE A 53 7.28 -18.45 6.88
N ARG A 54 6.31 -18.58 7.79
CA ARG A 54 5.61 -17.43 8.38
C ARG A 54 6.61 -16.51 9.10
N LEU A 55 7.53 -17.09 9.88
CA LEU A 55 8.56 -16.34 10.58
C LEU A 55 9.45 -15.56 9.60
N VAL A 56 9.94 -16.20 8.53
CA VAL A 56 10.80 -15.55 7.53
C VAL A 56 10.09 -14.34 6.92
N VAL A 57 8.83 -14.50 6.55
CA VAL A 57 7.99 -13.44 5.96
C VAL A 57 7.73 -12.29 6.94
N LEU A 58 7.39 -12.61 8.19
CA LEU A 58 7.11 -11.59 9.20
C LEU A 58 8.37 -10.83 9.58
N VAL A 59 9.50 -11.53 9.72
CA VAL A 59 10.80 -10.93 9.98
C VAL A 59 11.23 -10.05 8.81
N SER A 60 11.08 -10.50 7.55
CA SER A 60 11.43 -9.69 6.39
C SER A 60 10.61 -8.41 6.29
N LEU A 61 9.33 -8.44 6.69
CA LEU A 61 8.52 -7.22 6.77
C LEU A 61 8.95 -6.33 7.94
N LEU A 62 9.19 -6.91 9.11
CA LEU A 62 9.53 -6.19 10.34
C LEU A 62 10.88 -5.46 10.24
N ILE A 63 11.88 -6.09 9.61
CA ILE A 63 13.20 -5.46 9.39
C ILE A 63 13.22 -4.56 8.15
N SER A 64 12.11 -4.45 7.41
CA SER A 64 12.04 -3.61 6.24
C SER A 64 12.07 -2.14 6.65
N PRO A 65 13.04 -1.34 6.17
CA PRO A 65 13.08 0.07 6.52
C PRO A 65 11.87 0.82 5.97
N VAL A 66 11.32 0.40 4.82
CA VAL A 66 10.07 0.98 4.29
C VAL A 66 8.91 0.80 5.27
N PHE A 67 8.77 -0.38 5.86
CA PHE A 67 7.72 -0.65 6.85
C PHE A 67 7.90 0.20 8.11
N VAL A 68 9.13 0.24 8.64
CA VAL A 68 9.48 0.98 9.86
C VAL A 68 9.35 2.48 9.66
N LEU A 69 9.89 3.02 8.56
CA LEU A 69 9.82 4.44 8.24
C LEU A 69 8.38 4.87 8.05
N LEU A 70 7.59 4.15 7.23
CA LEU A 70 6.19 4.51 7.01
C LEU A 70 5.38 4.49 8.31
N ALA A 71 5.60 3.49 9.17
CA ALA A 71 4.96 3.41 10.47
C ALA A 71 5.35 4.58 11.41
N ALA A 72 6.59 5.07 11.31
CA ALA A 72 7.11 6.13 12.17
C ALA A 72 6.81 7.55 11.67
N THR A 73 6.77 7.77 10.35
CA THR A 73 6.74 9.11 9.75
C THR A 73 5.41 9.47 9.09
N ASP A 74 4.64 8.49 8.61
CA ASP A 74 3.36 8.71 7.94
C ASP A 74 2.32 7.70 8.41
N ILE A 75 1.86 7.89 9.65
CA ILE A 75 0.88 6.99 10.29
C ILE A 75 -0.46 6.95 9.54
N THR A 76 -0.79 8.02 8.81
CA THR A 76 -2.02 8.11 8.01
C THR A 76 -1.93 7.17 6.82
N MET A 77 -0.86 7.27 6.03
CA MET A 77 -0.62 6.35 4.92
C MET A 77 -0.40 4.91 5.42
N PHE A 78 0.34 4.73 6.52
CA PHE A 78 0.55 3.42 7.14
C PHE A 78 -0.76 2.78 7.57
N GLY A 79 -1.64 3.54 8.24
CA GLY A 79 -2.98 3.09 8.62
C GLY A 79 -3.83 2.70 7.42
N ALA A 80 -3.78 3.48 6.33
CA ALA A 80 -4.44 3.13 5.08
C ALA A 80 -3.90 1.81 4.49
N VAL A 81 -2.59 1.58 4.52
CA VAL A 81 -1.98 0.31 4.08
C VAL A 81 -2.39 -0.86 4.97
N VAL A 82 -2.43 -0.68 6.29
CA VAL A 82 -2.88 -1.71 7.24
C VAL A 82 -4.33 -2.11 6.97
N LEU A 83 -5.23 -1.11 6.84
CA LEU A 83 -6.63 -1.34 6.49
C LEU A 83 -6.77 -2.04 5.13
N PHE A 84 -6.00 -1.60 4.14
CA PHE A 84 -5.95 -2.23 2.82
C PHE A 84 -5.49 -3.68 2.90
N GLY A 85 -4.43 -3.97 3.66
CA GLY A 85 -3.91 -5.33 3.86
C GLY A 85 -4.94 -6.25 4.54
N PHE A 86 -5.64 -5.79 5.57
CA PHE A 86 -6.76 -6.54 6.16
C PHE A 86 -7.91 -6.75 5.15
N GLY A 87 -8.20 -5.74 4.32
CA GLY A 87 -9.14 -5.85 3.21
C GLY A 87 -8.77 -6.97 2.24
N LEU A 88 -7.48 -7.07 1.86
CA LEU A 88 -6.98 -8.16 1.01
C LEU A 88 -7.12 -9.53 1.67
N ILE A 89 -6.84 -9.65 2.98
CA ILE A 89 -7.03 -10.92 3.72
C ILE A 89 -8.50 -11.38 3.61
N ASP A 90 -9.45 -10.46 3.75
CA ASP A 90 -10.87 -10.80 3.68
C ASP A 90 -11.37 -11.01 2.26
N ILE A 91 -10.80 -10.35 1.25
CA ILE A 91 -11.05 -10.67 -0.17
C ILE A 91 -10.65 -12.11 -0.47
N VAL A 92 -9.48 -12.53 0.00
CA VAL A 92 -9.01 -13.91 -0.19
C VAL A 92 -9.94 -14.92 0.49
N ARG A 93 -10.53 -14.58 1.64
CA ARG A 93 -11.57 -15.42 2.28
C ARG A 93 -12.87 -15.42 1.50
N PHE A 94 -13.29 -14.26 1.01
CA PHE A 94 -14.50 -14.12 0.19
C PHE A 94 -14.39 -14.96 -1.09
N GLU A 95 -13.25 -14.92 -1.76
CA GLU A 95 -12.97 -15.67 -2.98
C GLU A 95 -12.90 -17.17 -2.79
N ASN A 96 -12.08 -17.61 -1.83
CA ASN A 96 -11.77 -19.03 -1.68
C ASN A 96 -12.85 -19.79 -0.90
N LEU A 97 -13.60 -19.09 -0.04
CA LEU A 97 -14.61 -19.70 0.84
C LEU A 97 -16.05 -19.26 0.52
N ALA A 98 -16.25 -18.47 -0.55
CA ALA A 98 -17.54 -17.86 -0.91
C ALA A 98 -18.23 -17.13 0.27
N ASN A 99 -17.42 -16.55 1.17
CA ASN A 99 -17.91 -15.93 2.39
C ASN A 99 -18.31 -14.46 2.14
N THR A 100 -19.60 -14.22 1.92
CA THR A 100 -20.15 -12.88 1.63
C THR A 100 -19.93 -11.87 2.75
N GLN A 101 -19.93 -12.30 4.02
CA GLN A 101 -19.62 -11.44 5.16
C GLN A 101 -18.17 -10.93 5.10
N ALA A 102 -17.23 -11.79 4.68
CA ALA A 102 -15.86 -11.37 4.45
C ALA A 102 -15.76 -10.37 3.28
N GLY A 103 -16.52 -10.57 2.20
CA GLY A 103 -16.57 -9.62 1.07
C GLY A 103 -17.06 -8.23 1.48
N PHE A 104 -18.11 -8.17 2.30
CA PHE A 104 -18.61 -6.90 2.85
C PHE A 104 -17.60 -6.25 3.79
N ARG A 105 -16.99 -7.02 4.71
CA ARG A 105 -15.96 -6.51 5.63
C ARG A 105 -14.74 -6.00 4.87
N ALA A 106 -14.32 -6.68 3.80
CA ALA A 106 -13.27 -6.21 2.91
C ALA A 106 -13.62 -4.86 2.28
N GLY A 107 -14.83 -4.72 1.73
CA GLY A 107 -15.29 -3.44 1.17
C GLY A 107 -15.25 -2.31 2.20
N LEU A 108 -15.68 -2.56 3.44
CA LEU A 108 -15.62 -1.57 4.51
C LEU A 108 -14.18 -1.19 4.88
N LEU A 109 -13.27 -2.17 4.98
CA LEU A 109 -11.86 -1.93 5.29
C LEU A 109 -11.17 -1.13 4.19
N LEU A 110 -11.46 -1.44 2.92
CA LEU A 110 -10.93 -0.72 1.77
C LEU A 110 -11.52 0.70 1.66
N GLY A 111 -12.81 0.87 1.94
CA GLY A 111 -13.44 2.18 2.06
C GLY A 111 -12.83 3.01 3.19
N ALA A 112 -12.57 2.40 4.35
CA ALA A 112 -11.90 3.04 5.46
C ALA A 112 -10.44 3.42 5.11
N ALA A 113 -9.73 2.60 4.33
CA ALA A 113 -8.41 2.95 3.83
C ALA A 113 -8.46 4.23 2.97
N ALA A 114 -9.42 4.31 2.04
CA ALA A 114 -9.65 5.51 1.21
C ALA A 114 -10.07 6.75 2.02
N MET A 115 -10.79 6.56 3.13
CA MET A 115 -11.13 7.64 4.07
C MET A 115 -9.97 8.05 4.98
N THR A 116 -8.95 7.20 5.09
CA THR A 116 -7.74 7.46 5.87
C THR A 116 -6.74 8.23 5.02
N ASP A 117 -6.46 7.74 3.82
CA ASP A 117 -5.56 8.41 2.86
C ASP A 117 -6.12 8.35 1.44
N VAL A 118 -6.11 9.49 0.75
CA VAL A 118 -6.61 9.62 -0.63
C VAL A 118 -5.79 8.80 -1.63
N ARG A 119 -4.50 8.57 -1.35
CA ARG A 119 -3.60 7.75 -2.16
C ARG A 119 -4.04 6.28 -2.17
N ALA A 120 -4.90 5.85 -1.22
CA ALA A 120 -5.47 4.51 -1.22
C ALA A 120 -6.67 4.34 -2.17
N ILE A 121 -7.31 5.42 -2.62
CA ILE A 121 -8.42 5.34 -3.59
C ILE A 121 -8.04 4.57 -4.86
N PRO A 122 -6.96 4.92 -5.59
CA PRO A 122 -6.58 4.18 -6.79
C PRO A 122 -6.29 2.70 -6.50
N LEU A 123 -5.61 2.41 -5.38
CA LEU A 123 -5.34 1.03 -4.95
C LEU A 123 -6.61 0.20 -4.81
N VAL A 124 -7.61 0.75 -4.13
CA VAL A 124 -8.87 0.07 -3.89
C VAL A 124 -9.65 -0.13 -5.18
N LEU A 125 -9.68 0.88 -6.06
CA LEU A 125 -10.30 0.75 -7.37
C LEU A 125 -9.60 -0.32 -8.22
N THR A 126 -8.28 -0.41 -8.15
CA THR A 126 -7.54 -1.48 -8.83
C THR A 126 -7.89 -2.85 -8.26
N VAL A 127 -8.00 -2.99 -6.93
CA VAL A 127 -8.44 -4.24 -6.29
C VAL A 127 -9.87 -4.61 -6.69
N ALA A 128 -10.77 -3.64 -6.82
CA ALA A 128 -12.13 -3.89 -7.33
C ALA A 128 -12.13 -4.40 -8.78
N ILE A 129 -11.28 -3.83 -9.63
CA ILE A 129 -11.09 -4.30 -11.02
C ILE A 129 -10.52 -5.73 -11.01
N VAL A 130 -9.49 -5.99 -10.19
CA VAL A 130 -8.96 -7.35 -9.96
C VAL A 130 -10.09 -8.29 -9.49
N GLY A 131 -11.00 -7.78 -8.66
CA GLY A 131 -12.21 -8.45 -8.19
C GLY A 131 -13.12 -8.98 -9.31
N THR A 132 -13.11 -8.34 -10.48
CA THR A 132 -13.88 -8.83 -11.65
C THR A 132 -13.19 -10.00 -12.35
N LEU A 133 -11.88 -10.16 -12.15
CA LEU A 133 -11.03 -11.19 -12.77
C LEU A 133 -10.93 -12.47 -11.90
N LEU A 134 -11.65 -12.50 -10.77
CA LEU A 134 -11.55 -13.58 -9.79
C LEU A 134 -12.12 -14.90 -10.29
N ILE A 135 -11.30 -15.94 -10.16
CA ILE A 135 -11.44 -17.16 -10.95
C ILE A 135 -12.44 -18.13 -10.32
N HIS A 136 -12.49 -18.18 -8.98
CA HIS A 136 -13.33 -19.10 -8.22
C HIS A 136 -14.81 -18.69 -8.14
N SER A 137 -15.15 -17.46 -8.55
CA SER A 137 -16.53 -17.01 -8.62
C SER A 137 -17.16 -17.33 -9.98
N ARG A 138 -18.42 -17.77 -9.98
CA ARG A 138 -19.23 -17.94 -11.20
C ARG A 138 -19.18 -16.64 -12.03
N PRO A 139 -19.07 -16.69 -13.38
CA PRO A 139 -18.93 -15.48 -14.21
C PRO A 139 -19.97 -14.39 -13.91
N GLN A 140 -21.23 -14.78 -13.69
CA GLN A 140 -22.34 -13.88 -13.36
C GLN A 140 -22.23 -13.22 -11.98
N ALA A 141 -21.49 -13.82 -11.04
CA ALA A 141 -21.30 -13.31 -9.68
C ALA A 141 -20.06 -12.40 -9.54
N ARG A 142 -19.13 -12.41 -10.50
CA ARG A 142 -17.88 -11.62 -10.43
C ARG A 142 -18.14 -10.12 -10.40
N ALA A 143 -19.06 -9.64 -11.23
CA ALA A 143 -19.43 -8.22 -11.26
C ALA A 143 -20.12 -7.80 -9.95
N ALA A 144 -21.04 -8.61 -9.43
CA ALA A 144 -21.68 -8.35 -8.15
C ALA A 144 -20.68 -8.32 -6.99
N ASN A 145 -19.74 -9.27 -6.96
CA ASN A 145 -18.68 -9.35 -5.97
C ASN A 145 -17.75 -8.13 -6.02
N ALA A 146 -17.34 -7.72 -7.22
CA ALA A 146 -16.55 -6.51 -7.43
C ALA A 146 -17.30 -5.26 -6.95
N VAL A 147 -18.60 -5.15 -7.24
CA VAL A 147 -19.43 -4.03 -6.77
C VAL A 147 -19.52 -4.02 -5.24
N ILE A 148 -19.73 -5.15 -4.58
CA ILE A 148 -19.80 -5.23 -3.11
C ILE A 148 -18.50 -4.72 -2.47
N VAL A 149 -17.36 -5.11 -3.04
CA VAL A 149 -16.03 -4.70 -2.54
C VAL A 149 -15.76 -3.22 -2.84
N ALA A 150 -16.13 -2.73 -4.03
CA ALA A 150 -15.88 -1.36 -4.45
C ALA A 150 -16.85 -0.36 -3.81
N PHE A 151 -18.07 -0.79 -3.49
CA PHE A 151 -19.18 0.10 -3.16
C PHE A 151 -18.85 1.10 -2.04
N PRO A 152 -18.27 0.69 -0.88
CA PRO A 152 -17.97 1.65 0.18
C PRO A 152 -16.98 2.73 -0.28
N THR A 153 -15.99 2.37 -1.09
CA THR A 153 -14.98 3.30 -1.60
C THR A 153 -15.54 4.24 -2.66
N VAL A 154 -16.38 3.72 -3.56
CA VAL A 154 -17.09 4.55 -4.54
C VAL A 154 -18.02 5.52 -3.83
N ALA A 155 -18.78 5.06 -2.83
CA ALA A 155 -19.66 5.90 -2.04
C ALA A 155 -18.90 7.03 -1.32
N VAL A 156 -17.76 6.71 -0.69
CA VAL A 156 -16.87 7.71 -0.08
C VAL A 156 -16.36 8.69 -1.12
N THR A 157 -15.85 8.22 -2.26
CA THR A 157 -15.31 9.08 -3.32
C THR A 157 -16.38 10.04 -3.86
N VAL A 158 -17.59 9.53 -4.09
CA VAL A 158 -18.75 10.33 -4.53
C VAL A 158 -19.16 11.33 -3.45
N ALA A 159 -19.21 10.93 -2.18
CA ALA A 159 -19.54 11.83 -1.08
C ALA A 159 -18.51 12.98 -0.94
N LEU A 160 -17.22 12.66 -1.05
CA LEU A 160 -16.13 13.63 -1.05
C LEU A 160 -16.23 14.59 -2.25
N ALA A 161 -16.54 14.07 -3.44
CA ALA A 161 -16.74 14.89 -4.63
C ALA A 161 -17.94 15.83 -4.49
N LEU A 162 -19.07 15.33 -3.99
CA LEU A 162 -20.27 16.14 -3.73
C LEU A 162 -20.01 17.22 -2.70
N ALA A 163 -19.31 16.90 -1.60
CA ALA A 163 -18.91 17.88 -0.61
C ALA A 163 -18.02 18.98 -1.22
N GLY A 164 -17.07 18.62 -2.08
CA GLY A 164 -16.23 19.56 -2.81
C GLY A 164 -17.04 20.51 -3.70
N VAL A 165 -18.11 20.01 -4.34
CA VAL A 165 -19.07 20.82 -5.14
C VAL A 165 -19.89 21.76 -4.24
N ILE A 166 -20.44 21.27 -3.13
CA ILE A 166 -21.26 22.06 -2.20
C ILE A 166 -20.47 23.23 -1.62
N ILE A 167 -19.18 23.02 -1.32
CA ILE A 167 -18.27 24.02 -0.74
C ILE A 167 -17.73 24.98 -1.83
N GLY A 168 -17.98 24.72 -3.12
CA GLY A 168 -17.48 25.54 -4.23
C GLY A 168 -15.99 25.34 -4.56
N SER A 169 -15.36 24.34 -3.96
CA SER A 169 -13.94 23.99 -4.16
C SER A 169 -13.69 23.07 -5.37
N GLY A 170 -14.75 22.48 -5.92
CA GLY A 170 -14.73 21.60 -7.09
C GLY A 170 -14.73 20.10 -6.72
N PRO A 171 -15.23 19.23 -7.62
CA PRO A 171 -15.48 17.82 -7.33
C PRO A 171 -14.22 16.98 -7.10
N LEU A 172 -13.05 17.43 -7.54
CA LEU A 172 -11.78 16.70 -7.39
C LEU A 172 -10.86 17.36 -6.36
N THR A 173 -11.37 18.28 -5.55
CA THR A 173 -10.57 19.02 -4.56
C THR A 173 -9.86 18.08 -3.58
N PHE A 174 -10.52 16.98 -3.21
CA PHE A 174 -10.00 16.00 -2.26
C PHE A 174 -8.79 15.21 -2.78
N LEU A 175 -8.59 15.17 -4.11
CA LEU A 175 -7.44 14.55 -4.77
C LEU A 175 -6.23 15.49 -4.88
N ARG A 176 -6.38 16.79 -4.58
CA ARG A 176 -5.28 17.74 -4.70
C ARG A 176 -4.29 17.56 -3.54
N THR A 177 -3.32 16.66 -3.72
CA THR A 177 -2.05 16.76 -3.01
C THR A 177 -1.07 17.42 -3.98
N ASP A 178 -0.71 18.67 -3.70
CA ASP A 178 0.21 19.54 -4.49
C ASP A 178 0.30 19.26 -6.01
N ALA A 179 -0.47 20.00 -6.83
CA ALA A 179 -0.48 19.82 -8.29
C ALA A 179 0.91 19.95 -8.94
N THR A 180 1.85 20.64 -8.31
CA THR A 180 3.23 20.78 -8.81
C THR A 180 4.06 19.52 -8.59
N SER A 181 3.79 18.73 -7.55
CA SER A 181 4.48 17.46 -7.31
C SER A 181 3.99 16.40 -8.29
N ALA A 182 2.68 16.34 -8.54
CA ALA A 182 2.07 15.44 -9.51
C ALA A 182 2.60 15.69 -10.93
N ALA A 183 2.64 16.96 -11.37
CA ALA A 183 3.15 17.33 -12.69
C ALA A 183 4.63 16.94 -12.86
N ARG A 184 5.47 17.22 -11.86
CA ARG A 184 6.89 16.83 -11.87
C ARG A 184 7.09 15.32 -11.90
N ALA A 185 6.27 14.57 -11.17
CA ALA A 185 6.36 13.12 -11.14
C ALA A 185 5.90 12.48 -12.46
N ILE A 186 4.87 13.04 -13.12
CA ILE A 186 4.44 12.62 -14.46
C ILE A 186 5.51 12.99 -15.50
N GLU A 187 6.06 14.20 -15.43
CA GLU A 187 7.13 14.64 -16.32
C GLU A 187 8.35 13.72 -16.20
N ALA A 188 8.80 13.41 -14.98
CA ALA A 188 9.89 12.47 -14.73
C ALA A 188 9.62 11.06 -15.31
N LEU A 189 8.36 10.62 -15.31
CA LEU A 189 7.96 9.33 -15.89
C LEU A 189 8.05 9.32 -17.43
N VAL A 190 7.78 10.47 -18.05
CA VAL A 190 7.75 10.62 -19.52
C VAL A 190 9.13 10.96 -20.10
N SER A 191 9.91 11.78 -19.40
CA SER A 191 11.17 12.33 -19.90
C SER A 191 12.33 11.34 -19.83
N ASP A 192 12.34 10.45 -18.84
CA ASP A 192 13.40 9.45 -18.66
C ASP A 192 12.83 8.08 -18.22
N PRO A 193 12.50 7.21 -19.19
CA PRO A 193 11.95 5.89 -18.92
C PRO A 193 12.95 4.92 -18.25
N LEU A 194 14.22 5.32 -18.12
CA LEU A 194 15.25 4.57 -17.40
C LEU A 194 15.71 5.28 -16.12
N SER A 195 14.92 6.25 -15.65
CA SER A 195 15.21 6.96 -14.41
C SER A 195 15.25 6.00 -13.21
N GLU A 196 16.23 6.21 -12.31
CA GLU A 196 16.40 5.38 -11.11
C GLU A 196 15.10 5.21 -10.30
N PRO A 197 14.28 6.25 -10.03
CA PRO A 197 13.04 6.08 -9.27
C PRO A 197 12.01 5.20 -9.98
N LEU A 198 11.92 5.26 -11.31
CA LEU A 198 11.03 4.39 -12.10
C LEU A 198 11.55 2.95 -12.08
N MET A 199 12.85 2.74 -12.22
CA MET A 199 13.46 1.41 -12.10
C MET A 199 13.21 0.79 -10.71
N LEU A 200 13.33 1.58 -9.65
CA LEU A 200 13.04 1.15 -8.28
C LEU A 200 11.56 0.82 -8.06
N TYR A 201 10.65 1.58 -8.68
CA TYR A 201 9.23 1.24 -8.70
C TYR A 201 8.94 -0.07 -9.47
N LEU A 202 9.62 -0.29 -10.61
CA LEU A 202 9.45 -1.50 -11.42
C LEU A 202 10.12 -2.73 -10.81
N ALA A 203 11.12 -2.58 -9.95
CA ALA A 203 11.83 -3.69 -9.33
C ALA A 203 10.92 -4.71 -8.60
N PRO A 204 10.04 -4.34 -7.66
CA PRO A 204 9.13 -5.31 -7.02
C PRO A 204 8.15 -5.94 -8.02
N VAL A 205 7.75 -5.19 -9.06
CA VAL A 205 6.90 -5.68 -10.15
C VAL A 205 7.61 -6.76 -10.98
N LEU A 206 8.86 -6.52 -11.34
CA LEU A 206 9.69 -7.45 -12.10
C LEU A 206 9.97 -8.72 -11.30
N VAL A 207 10.26 -8.62 -10.00
CA VAL A 207 10.42 -9.80 -9.13
C VAL A 207 9.16 -10.65 -9.17
N VAL A 208 7.98 -10.06 -9.03
CA VAL A 208 6.70 -10.78 -9.12
C VAL A 208 6.47 -11.38 -10.52
N ALA A 209 6.72 -10.63 -11.58
CA ALA A 209 6.49 -11.09 -12.94
C ALA A 209 7.40 -12.26 -13.31
N ILE A 210 8.69 -12.18 -12.96
CA ILE A 210 9.68 -13.24 -13.19
C ILE A 210 9.31 -14.47 -12.38
N THR A 211 9.00 -14.31 -11.09
CA THR A 211 8.62 -15.45 -10.25
C THR A 211 7.31 -16.08 -10.73
N ALA A 212 6.32 -15.27 -11.14
CA ALA A 212 5.07 -15.77 -11.71
C ALA A 212 5.28 -16.57 -13.00
N GLY A 213 6.20 -16.11 -13.87
CA GLY A 213 6.58 -16.81 -15.08
C GLY A 213 7.34 -18.10 -14.82
N VAL A 214 8.33 -18.08 -13.92
CA VAL A 214 9.19 -19.24 -13.60
C VAL A 214 8.40 -20.35 -12.89
N PHE A 215 7.51 -19.99 -11.97
CA PHE A 215 6.80 -20.96 -11.14
C PHE A 215 5.34 -21.20 -11.59
N GLY A 216 4.92 -20.62 -12.73
CA GLY A 216 3.63 -20.92 -13.35
C GLY A 216 2.40 -20.37 -12.61
N PHE A 217 2.55 -19.39 -11.71
CA PHE A 217 1.44 -18.79 -10.97
C PHE A 217 0.88 -17.51 -11.62
N ALA A 218 0.87 -17.44 -12.95
CA ALA A 218 0.55 -16.24 -13.74
C ALA A 218 -0.68 -15.45 -13.24
N ARG A 219 -1.71 -16.15 -12.74
CA ARG A 219 -2.93 -15.53 -12.19
C ARG A 219 -2.67 -14.72 -10.93
N SER A 220 -2.03 -15.30 -9.90
CA SER A 220 -1.65 -14.58 -8.68
C SER A 220 -0.63 -13.48 -8.99
N GLY A 221 0.26 -13.71 -9.96
CA GLY A 221 1.20 -12.69 -10.46
C GLY A 221 0.51 -11.47 -11.07
N VAL A 222 -0.54 -11.68 -11.87
CA VAL A 222 -1.35 -10.58 -12.45
C VAL A 222 -2.06 -9.77 -11.36
N MET A 223 -2.57 -10.41 -10.30
CA MET A 223 -3.19 -9.70 -9.18
C MET A 223 -2.18 -8.80 -8.46
N MET A 224 -0.99 -9.31 -8.18
CA MET A 224 0.11 -8.54 -7.57
C MET A 224 0.59 -7.40 -8.48
N LEU A 225 0.70 -7.66 -9.78
CA LEU A 225 1.05 -6.65 -10.78
C LEU A 225 0.04 -5.50 -10.79
N LEU A 226 -1.26 -5.82 -10.80
CA LEU A 226 -2.32 -4.82 -10.77
C LEU A 226 -2.28 -4.01 -9.46
N ILE A 227 -2.06 -4.64 -8.31
CA ILE A 227 -1.88 -3.94 -7.03
C ILE A 227 -0.71 -2.95 -7.10
N ALA A 228 0.42 -3.35 -7.70
CA ALA A 228 1.56 -2.46 -7.90
C ALA A 228 1.22 -1.28 -8.84
N VAL A 229 0.53 -1.54 -9.96
CA VAL A 229 0.02 -0.48 -10.85
C VAL A 229 -0.91 0.49 -10.11
N GLY A 230 -1.74 -0.01 -9.20
CA GLY A 230 -2.57 0.83 -8.33
C GLY A 230 -1.72 1.75 -7.44
N ALA A 231 -0.54 1.31 -6.98
CA ALA A 231 0.38 2.14 -6.21
C ALA A 231 0.98 3.25 -7.06
N LEU A 232 1.29 2.99 -8.35
CA LEU A 232 1.72 4.02 -9.29
C LEU A 232 0.64 5.04 -9.57
N ALA A 233 -0.63 4.64 -9.60
CA ALA A 233 -1.73 5.59 -9.76
C ALA A 233 -1.82 6.60 -8.60
N GLY A 234 -1.20 6.33 -7.45
CA GLY A 234 -0.98 7.32 -6.38
C GLY A 234 -0.10 8.51 -6.81
N VAL A 235 0.76 8.34 -7.82
CA VAL A 235 1.55 9.43 -8.43
C VAL A 235 0.64 10.45 -9.11
N LEU A 236 -0.46 10.01 -9.73
CA LEU A 236 -1.46 10.89 -10.35
C LEU A 236 -2.15 11.80 -9.33
N VAL A 237 -2.12 11.40 -8.06
CA VAL A 237 -2.72 12.14 -6.93
C VAL A 237 -1.68 12.99 -6.21
N GLY A 238 -0.39 12.97 -6.62
CA GLY A 238 0.69 13.81 -6.09
C GLY A 238 1.73 13.11 -5.21
N SER A 239 1.70 11.78 -5.14
CA SER A 239 2.75 11.01 -4.45
C SER A 239 4.09 11.12 -5.21
N PRO A 240 5.22 11.38 -4.53
CA PRO A 240 6.54 11.22 -5.12
C PRO A 240 6.73 9.80 -5.68
N LEU A 241 7.47 9.67 -6.78
CA LEU A 241 7.68 8.37 -7.45
C LEU A 241 8.40 7.37 -6.55
N ILE A 242 9.35 7.82 -5.72
CA ILE A 242 10.03 6.96 -4.74
C ILE A 242 9.11 6.48 -3.62
N ALA A 243 8.15 7.31 -3.19
CA ALA A 243 7.13 6.92 -2.22
C ALA A 243 6.14 5.91 -2.83
N ALA A 244 5.81 6.05 -4.12
CA ALA A 244 5.03 5.06 -4.86
C ALA A 244 5.79 3.73 -5.00
N ALA A 245 7.12 3.76 -5.19
CA ALA A 245 7.96 2.56 -5.19
C ALA A 245 7.97 1.85 -3.83
N ALA A 246 8.10 2.60 -2.73
CA ALA A 246 8.04 2.08 -1.37
C ALA A 246 6.68 1.42 -1.07
N LEU A 247 5.59 2.08 -1.48
CA LEU A 247 4.24 1.55 -1.38
C LEU A 247 4.05 0.28 -2.22
N ALA A 248 4.51 0.28 -3.49
CA ALA A 248 4.44 -0.87 -4.37
C ALA A 248 5.21 -2.07 -3.78
N TYR A 249 6.42 -1.84 -3.25
CA TYR A 249 7.17 -2.85 -2.50
C TYR A 249 6.33 -3.44 -1.37
N LEU A 250 5.76 -2.60 -0.50
CA LEU A 250 5.06 -3.05 0.70
C LEU A 250 3.80 -3.86 0.34
N LEU A 251 3.04 -3.38 -0.63
CA LEU A 251 1.81 -4.05 -1.09
C LEU A 251 2.10 -5.35 -1.83
N VAL A 252 3.16 -5.41 -2.63
CA VAL A 252 3.63 -6.64 -3.26
C VAL A 252 4.06 -7.64 -2.19
N HIS A 253 4.85 -7.21 -1.20
CA HIS A 253 5.30 -8.06 -0.11
C HIS A 253 4.11 -8.64 0.64
N ILE A 254 3.14 -7.80 1.03
CA ILE A 254 1.88 -8.23 1.65
C ILE A 254 1.14 -9.22 0.75
N SER A 255 0.98 -8.92 -0.53
CA SER A 255 0.22 -9.76 -1.47
C SER A 255 0.83 -11.14 -1.68
N VAL A 256 2.17 -11.26 -1.70
CA VAL A 256 2.90 -12.54 -1.73
C VAL A 256 2.50 -13.43 -0.56
N THR A 257 2.26 -12.86 0.63
CA THR A 257 1.84 -13.63 1.81
C THR A 257 0.39 -14.11 1.75
N ILE A 258 -0.48 -13.40 1.03
CA ILE A 258 -1.94 -13.61 1.04
C ILE A 258 -2.44 -14.28 -0.25
N LEU A 259 -1.70 -14.36 -1.35
CA LEU A 259 -2.21 -15.00 -2.58
C LEU A 259 -1.94 -16.52 -2.60
N PRO A 260 -2.91 -17.35 -3.03
CA PRO A 260 -2.72 -18.81 -3.02
C PRO A 260 -1.84 -19.26 -4.18
N THR A 261 -1.16 -20.41 -4.01
CA THR A 261 -0.55 -21.16 -5.13
C THR A 261 -1.00 -22.61 -5.07
N GLU A 262 -0.92 -23.31 -6.22
CA GLU A 262 -1.54 -24.62 -6.43
C GLU A 262 -0.82 -25.78 -5.71
N SER A 263 0.44 -25.59 -5.28
CA SER A 263 1.27 -26.60 -4.61
C SER A 263 1.82 -26.07 -3.28
N PRO A 264 1.72 -26.81 -2.15
CA PRO A 264 2.21 -26.36 -0.85
C PRO A 264 3.73 -26.15 -0.80
N ALA A 265 4.50 -27.01 -1.47
CA ALA A 265 5.96 -26.94 -1.49
C ALA A 265 6.47 -25.82 -2.42
N GLN A 266 5.83 -25.65 -3.59
CA GLN A 266 6.13 -24.53 -4.47
C GLN A 266 5.70 -23.20 -3.83
N HIS A 267 4.57 -23.18 -3.11
CA HIS A 267 4.13 -22.01 -2.35
C HIS A 267 5.20 -21.52 -1.39
N ALA A 268 5.73 -22.45 -0.58
CA ALA A 268 6.76 -22.17 0.40
C ALA A 268 8.00 -21.53 -0.25
N ALA A 269 8.50 -22.13 -1.34
CA ALA A 269 9.68 -21.64 -2.03
C ALA A 269 9.46 -20.27 -2.67
N ILE A 270 8.31 -20.07 -3.33
CA ILE A 270 7.94 -18.79 -3.96
C ILE A 270 7.82 -17.70 -2.90
N VAL A 271 7.09 -17.96 -1.82
CA VAL A 271 6.86 -16.98 -0.75
C VAL A 271 8.18 -16.58 -0.12
N VAL A 272 9.05 -17.53 0.23
CA VAL A 272 10.37 -17.22 0.81
C VAL A 272 11.23 -16.44 -0.17
N MET A 273 11.36 -16.91 -1.42
CA MET A 273 12.21 -16.27 -2.42
C MET A 273 11.72 -14.87 -2.77
N CYS A 274 10.40 -14.69 -2.99
CA CYS A 274 9.81 -13.38 -3.21
C CYS A 274 10.03 -12.47 -2.01
N SER A 275 9.77 -12.92 -0.77
CA SER A 275 9.98 -12.10 0.43
C SER A 275 11.43 -11.65 0.59
N VAL A 276 12.40 -12.52 0.28
CA VAL A 276 13.84 -12.16 0.31
C VAL A 276 14.18 -11.15 -0.79
N LEU A 277 13.82 -11.45 -2.05
CA LEU A 277 14.14 -10.58 -3.19
C LEU A 277 13.46 -9.22 -3.10
N VAL A 278 12.16 -9.22 -2.79
CA VAL A 278 11.40 -7.99 -2.55
C VAL A 278 12.02 -7.27 -1.36
N GLY A 279 12.35 -7.97 -0.26
CA GLY A 279 13.03 -7.40 0.91
C GLY A 279 14.32 -6.64 0.58
N ILE A 280 15.18 -7.21 -0.27
CA ILE A 280 16.40 -6.55 -0.76
C ILE A 280 16.04 -5.26 -1.52
N VAL A 281 15.06 -5.33 -2.42
CA VAL A 281 14.58 -4.14 -3.16
C VAL A 281 14.06 -3.07 -2.19
N GLY A 282 13.34 -3.46 -1.13
CA GLY A 282 12.84 -2.55 -0.10
C GLY A 282 13.95 -1.79 0.62
N TRP A 283 15.08 -2.46 0.93
CA TRP A 283 16.25 -1.79 1.49
C TRP A 283 16.88 -0.78 0.52
N VAL A 284 16.98 -1.14 -0.76
CA VAL A 284 17.50 -0.22 -1.79
C VAL A 284 16.57 0.99 -1.93
N VAL A 285 15.27 0.78 -2.06
CA VAL A 285 14.26 1.86 -2.13
C VAL A 285 14.34 2.77 -0.91
N ALA A 286 14.41 2.19 0.28
CA ALA A 286 14.50 2.96 1.51
C ALA A 286 15.76 3.83 1.56
N SER A 287 16.92 3.33 1.10
CA SER A 287 18.16 4.13 1.08
C SER A 287 18.07 5.41 0.22
N ARG A 288 17.05 5.50 -0.64
CA ARG A 288 16.77 6.66 -1.50
C ARG A 288 15.68 7.58 -0.95
N LEU A 289 15.02 7.21 0.14
CA LEU A 289 14.04 8.06 0.81
C LEU A 289 14.77 9.15 1.61
N PRO A 290 14.37 10.43 1.49
CA PRO A 290 14.95 11.52 2.28
C PRO A 290 14.93 11.23 3.79
N GLU A 291 13.82 10.67 4.28
CA GLU A 291 13.61 10.37 5.69
C GLU A 291 14.59 9.30 6.19
N ALA A 292 14.94 8.33 5.35
CA ALA A 292 15.93 7.31 5.68
C ALA A 292 17.35 7.86 5.71
N GLN A 293 17.65 8.83 4.84
CA GLN A 293 18.96 9.49 4.80
C GLN A 293 19.18 10.30 6.07
N GLU A 294 18.17 11.01 6.57
CA GLU A 294 18.22 11.71 7.85
C GLU A 294 18.50 10.75 9.02
N TRP A 295 17.82 9.60 9.06
CA TRP A 295 18.07 8.58 10.08
C TRP A 295 19.49 8.02 9.99
N SER A 296 19.98 7.77 8.78
CA SER A 296 21.34 7.26 8.58
C SER A 296 22.41 8.20 9.13
N VAL A 297 22.20 9.51 9.04
CA VAL A 297 23.10 10.53 9.62
C VAL A 297 23.08 10.48 11.14
N VAL A 298 21.90 10.30 11.75
CA VAL A 298 21.75 10.17 13.21
C VAL A 298 22.41 8.89 13.74
N PHE A 299 22.28 7.75 13.04
CA PHE A 299 22.84 6.47 13.48
C PHE A 299 24.33 6.28 13.18
N THR A 300 24.86 6.89 12.12
CA THR A 300 26.28 6.75 11.75
C THR A 300 27.17 7.84 12.36
N GLY A 301 26.60 8.94 12.86
CA GLY A 301 27.36 10.06 13.45
C GLY A 301 28.26 10.81 12.46
N PHE A 302 28.23 10.44 11.16
CA PHE A 302 29.01 11.04 10.10
C PHE A 302 28.07 11.67 9.07
N GLY A 303 27.63 12.90 9.35
CA GLY A 303 26.94 13.74 8.39
C GLY A 303 26.72 15.12 8.99
N SER A 304 27.46 16.11 8.52
CA SER A 304 27.14 17.51 8.78
C SER A 304 25.76 17.79 8.20
N VAL A 305 24.79 18.16 9.05
CA VAL A 305 23.60 18.89 8.61
C VAL A 305 24.10 20.06 7.76
N PRO A 306 23.64 20.25 6.51
CA PRO A 306 23.97 21.45 5.76
C PRO A 306 23.40 22.64 6.52
N SER A 307 24.25 23.31 7.29
CA SER A 307 23.94 24.57 7.91
C SER A 307 23.94 25.64 6.83
N GLY A 308 22.82 26.33 6.66
CA GLY A 308 22.81 27.70 6.15
C GLY A 308 22.43 27.85 4.68
N GLY A 309 21.16 28.23 4.49
CA GLY A 309 20.73 29.07 3.40
C GLY A 309 19.80 30.16 3.93
N GLY A 310 20.16 30.77 5.06
CA GLY A 310 19.62 32.04 5.49
C GLY A 310 20.72 33.07 5.30
N ASP A 311 20.57 33.93 4.30
CA ASP A 311 21.31 35.18 4.16
C ASP A 311 20.46 36.15 3.30
N GLY A 312 20.22 37.35 3.83
CA GLY A 312 19.87 38.56 3.07
C GLY A 312 18.42 39.00 3.11
#